data_AF-A0A4V3CUM8-F1
#
_entry.id   AF-A0A4V3CUM8-F1
#
_cell.length_a   1.000
_cell.length_b   1.000
_cell.length_c   1.000
_cell.angle_alpha   90.00
_cell.angle_beta   90.00
_cell.angle_gamma   90.00
#
_symmetry.space_group_name_H-M   'P 1'
#
loop_
_entity.id
_entity.type
_entity.pdbx_description
1 polymer ?
#
loop_
_entity_poly.entity_id
_entity_poly.type
_entity_poly.pdbx_seq_one_letter_code
_entity_poly.pdbx_strand_id
1 'polypeptide(L)'
;MDDDETPTWWQEHHAFLQQCAEEGEVDAGPPFSPQLLDLLADVERTFAVTGADTPPWPDPHLGPDGQDLPVREEEYSRCLDPGKHRILAARAEAWAQVLVAKGWAEREEIADSAALTWLTDPLVTTHRATVLRPHRPGAQPLLLVRTAPEEAPGSVDLTSGDAVLHSVVVGLGDPPLAVETVPDCGCDACDTGSRDLLQQLDQSILSIVDGSYEVEISPRGRSDRSSFGASAGAGVDQPEANAVLSADPWAEGWLPRPMDPMLDPEDAAWAEEMLREPWPSRLLDAVIWALPIPLARRLDALRPGRAGTVTSRAYIALAEEPVTVPLDALENPPPGFRRLHRSTVLVGADLEDARARLFRWDLHRRAGLGVSASHTPLREGAEVHLRIGAGPLQVTAPCRVLRVIDEPDRAGFAYGTLPGHPEAGIEQFLLTRSPTGLVRLHLDAVSRPAAWYARLGAPAARLVQALVTTRYLRALT
;
A
#
# COMPACT_ATOMS: atom_id res chain seq x y z
N MET A 1 -14.40 -4.89 -36.98
CA MET A 1 -14.53 -6.11 -36.14
C MET A 1 -13.38 -5.92 -35.19
N ASP A 2 -13.59 -4.97 -34.29
CA ASP A 2 -12.51 -4.40 -33.49
C ASP A 2 -12.49 -5.24 -32.23
N ASP A 3 -11.39 -5.98 -32.06
CA ASP A 3 -11.06 -6.58 -30.78
C ASP A 3 -10.99 -5.44 -29.76
N ASP A 4 -11.95 -5.43 -28.85
CA ASP A 4 -12.01 -4.56 -27.69
C ASP A 4 -10.95 -5.04 -26.69
N GLU A 5 -9.68 -4.82 -27.04
CA GLU A 5 -8.53 -5.22 -26.23
C GLU A 5 -8.43 -4.27 -25.04
N THR A 6 -8.68 -4.79 -23.83
CA THR A 6 -8.58 -4.03 -22.59
C THR A 6 -7.22 -3.34 -22.51
N PRO A 7 -7.16 -2.00 -22.33
CA PRO A 7 -5.88 -1.29 -22.29
C PRO A 7 -5.01 -1.81 -21.14
N THR A 8 -3.71 -1.82 -21.34
CA THR A 8 -2.72 -2.16 -20.31
C THR A 8 -2.67 -1.08 -19.23
N TRP A 9 -2.18 -1.43 -18.03
CA TRP A 9 -2.08 -0.47 -16.91
C TRP A 9 -1.26 0.77 -17.30
N TRP A 10 -0.23 0.61 -18.12
CA TRP A 10 0.66 1.70 -18.50
C TRP A 10 0.07 2.59 -19.60
N GLN A 11 -0.81 2.06 -20.45
CA GLN A 11 -1.60 2.88 -21.40
C GLN A 11 -2.58 3.76 -20.64
N GLU A 12 -3.29 3.20 -19.65
CA GLU A 12 -4.20 3.94 -18.78
C GLU A 12 -3.45 5.01 -17.98
N HIS A 13 -2.33 4.65 -17.37
CA HIS A 13 -1.52 5.58 -16.59
C HIS A 13 -0.92 6.69 -17.47
N HIS A 14 -0.45 6.37 -18.69
CA HIS A 14 0.02 7.37 -19.62
C HIS A 14 -1.08 8.34 -20.03
N ALA A 15 -2.29 7.84 -20.34
CA ALA A 15 -3.43 8.68 -20.69
C ALA A 15 -3.84 9.61 -19.54
N PHE A 16 -3.83 9.10 -18.31
CA PHE A 16 -4.05 9.90 -17.10
C PHE A 16 -3.03 11.05 -16.99
N LEU A 17 -1.74 10.75 -17.15
CA LEU A 17 -0.68 11.76 -17.09
C LEU A 17 -0.79 12.79 -18.22
N GLN A 18 -1.23 12.38 -19.41
CA GLN A 18 -1.51 13.31 -20.53
C GLN A 18 -2.63 14.27 -20.16
N GLN A 19 -3.71 13.77 -19.57
CA GLN A 19 -4.83 14.60 -19.12
C GLN A 19 -4.38 15.60 -18.05
N CYS A 20 -3.66 15.16 -17.01
CA CYS A 20 -3.12 16.07 -15.98
C CYS A 20 -2.21 17.15 -16.59
N ALA A 21 -1.39 16.80 -17.58
CA ALA A 21 -0.53 17.76 -18.27
C ALA A 21 -1.31 18.80 -19.09
N GLU A 22 -2.42 18.40 -19.73
CA GLU A 22 -3.33 19.31 -20.43
C GLU A 22 -4.05 20.26 -19.48
N GLU A 23 -4.41 19.77 -18.28
CA GLU A 23 -5.08 20.52 -17.22
C GLU A 23 -4.10 21.42 -16.42
N GLY A 24 -2.80 21.27 -16.64
CA GLY A 24 -1.75 22.04 -15.95
C GLY A 24 -1.47 21.58 -14.52
N GLU A 25 -1.87 20.37 -14.16
CA GLU A 25 -1.59 19.74 -12.86
C GLU A 25 -0.13 19.26 -12.83
N VAL A 26 0.73 20.03 -12.15
CA VAL A 26 2.18 19.79 -12.13
C VAL A 26 2.58 18.61 -11.23
N ASP A 27 1.75 18.29 -10.24
CA ASP A 27 2.06 17.31 -9.19
C ASP A 27 1.92 15.84 -9.65
N ALA A 28 1.20 15.57 -10.74
CA ALA A 28 1.02 14.20 -11.28
C ALA A 28 2.29 13.66 -11.98
N GLY A 29 3.23 14.54 -12.33
CA GLY A 29 4.43 14.21 -13.10
C GLY A 29 4.20 14.17 -14.62
N PRO A 30 5.27 14.07 -15.41
CA PRO A 30 5.18 14.11 -16.87
C PRO A 30 4.62 12.80 -17.44
N PRO A 31 3.93 12.84 -18.59
CA PRO A 31 3.59 11.65 -19.36
C PRO A 31 4.83 10.79 -19.67
N PHE A 32 4.61 9.48 -19.80
CA PHE A 32 5.68 8.57 -20.21
C PHE A 32 6.34 9.01 -21.52
N SER A 33 7.68 8.94 -21.54
CA SER A 33 8.45 9.26 -22.73
C SER A 33 8.23 8.21 -23.83
N PRO A 34 8.43 8.55 -25.12
CA PRO A 34 8.34 7.57 -26.21
C PRO A 34 9.24 6.35 -26.00
N GLN A 35 10.46 6.55 -25.48
CA GLN A 35 11.39 5.47 -25.20
C GLN A 35 10.89 4.50 -24.11
N LEU A 36 10.19 5.03 -23.09
CA LEU A 36 9.58 4.22 -22.03
C LEU A 36 8.38 3.44 -22.57
N LEU A 37 7.53 4.08 -23.39
CA LEU A 37 6.42 3.42 -24.05
C LEU A 37 6.89 2.27 -24.96
N ASP A 38 7.96 2.49 -25.73
CA ASP A 38 8.58 1.45 -26.56
C ASP A 38 9.12 0.28 -25.72
N LEU A 39 9.69 0.57 -24.54
CA LEU A 39 10.14 -0.47 -23.61
C LEU A 39 8.97 -1.33 -23.13
N LEU A 40 7.90 -0.71 -22.63
CA LEU A 40 6.74 -1.44 -22.12
C LEU A 40 6.01 -2.22 -23.21
N ALA A 41 5.91 -1.67 -24.42
CA ALA A 41 5.36 -2.38 -25.58
C ALA A 41 6.21 -3.61 -25.97
N ASP A 42 7.54 -3.52 -25.87
CA ASP A 42 8.44 -4.65 -26.11
C ASP A 42 8.32 -5.74 -25.02
N VAL A 43 8.12 -5.33 -23.76
CA VAL A 43 7.83 -6.26 -22.65
C VAL A 43 6.51 -6.98 -22.89
N GLU A 44 5.46 -6.28 -23.31
CA GLU A 44 4.18 -6.93 -23.62
C GLU A 44 4.29 -7.95 -24.75
N ARG A 45 4.98 -7.59 -25.84
CA ARG A 45 5.16 -8.50 -26.97
C ARG A 45 5.96 -9.74 -26.59
N THR A 46 6.97 -9.57 -25.74
CA THR A 46 7.77 -10.69 -25.23
C THR A 46 6.97 -11.54 -24.25
N PHE A 47 6.16 -10.90 -23.40
CA PHE A 47 5.30 -11.57 -22.43
C PHE A 47 4.21 -12.42 -23.09
N ALA A 48 3.69 -12.01 -24.25
CA ALA A 48 2.79 -12.84 -25.04
C ALA A 48 3.38 -14.21 -25.43
N VAL A 49 4.73 -14.33 -25.44
CA VAL A 49 5.43 -15.60 -25.68
C VAL A 49 5.81 -16.28 -24.37
N THR A 50 6.44 -15.57 -23.43
CA THR A 50 6.91 -16.18 -22.16
C THR A 50 5.76 -16.60 -21.25
N GLY A 51 4.63 -15.88 -21.30
CA GLY A 51 3.43 -16.13 -20.51
C GLY A 51 2.36 -16.96 -21.22
N ALA A 52 2.65 -17.53 -22.39
CA ALA A 52 1.66 -18.25 -23.21
C ALA A 52 0.97 -19.40 -22.45
N ASP A 53 1.67 -20.04 -21.51
CA ASP A 53 1.16 -21.14 -20.68
C ASP A 53 0.69 -20.70 -19.28
N THR A 54 0.65 -19.39 -19.01
CA THR A 54 0.22 -18.81 -17.73
C THR A 54 -0.97 -17.88 -17.95
N PRO A 55 -2.21 -18.40 -18.00
CA PRO A 55 -3.37 -17.59 -18.33
C PRO A 55 -3.62 -16.51 -17.25
N PRO A 56 -4.01 -15.29 -17.66
CA PRO A 56 -4.43 -14.27 -16.71
C PRO A 56 -5.73 -14.68 -16.02
N TRP A 57 -5.91 -14.24 -14.77
CA TRP A 57 -7.16 -14.38 -14.02
C TRP A 57 -7.65 -12.99 -13.55
N PRO A 58 -8.98 -12.78 -13.49
CA PRO A 58 -9.56 -11.55 -12.97
C PRO A 58 -9.40 -11.49 -11.45
N ASP A 59 -9.60 -10.30 -10.88
CA ASP A 59 -9.75 -10.16 -9.43
C ASP A 59 -10.95 -11.00 -8.94
N PRO A 60 -10.74 -12.02 -8.09
CA PRO A 60 -11.81 -12.87 -7.59
C PRO A 60 -12.78 -12.13 -6.66
N HIS A 61 -12.36 -10.98 -6.14
CA HIS A 61 -13.12 -10.12 -5.24
C HIS A 61 -13.77 -8.94 -5.96
N LEU A 62 -13.69 -8.87 -7.29
CA LEU A 62 -14.39 -7.86 -8.08
C LEU A 62 -15.55 -8.49 -8.87
N GLY A 63 -16.77 -8.02 -8.60
CA GLY A 63 -17.98 -8.47 -9.29
C GLY A 63 -18.06 -7.96 -10.74
N PRO A 64 -18.97 -8.49 -11.56
CA PRO A 64 -19.12 -8.09 -12.97
C PRO A 64 -19.37 -6.60 -13.20
N ASP A 65 -19.97 -5.93 -12.21
CA ASP A 65 -20.30 -4.51 -12.25
C ASP A 65 -19.26 -3.64 -11.51
N GLY A 66 -18.09 -4.20 -11.16
CA GLY A 66 -17.02 -3.50 -10.44
C GLY A 66 -17.20 -3.42 -8.92
N GLN A 67 -18.19 -4.11 -8.36
CA GLN A 67 -18.45 -4.12 -6.91
C GLN A 67 -17.55 -5.09 -6.16
N ASP A 68 -17.06 -4.69 -4.98
CA ASP A 68 -16.32 -5.58 -4.10
C ASP A 68 -17.18 -6.75 -3.60
N LEU A 69 -16.68 -7.96 -3.79
CA LEU A 69 -17.24 -9.19 -3.25
C LEU A 69 -16.65 -9.48 -1.86
N PRO A 70 -17.47 -9.99 -0.93
CA PRO A 70 -17.01 -10.23 0.43
C PRO A 70 -16.07 -11.44 0.49
N VAL A 71 -14.85 -11.20 0.98
CA VAL A 71 -13.86 -12.22 1.30
C VAL A 71 -14.30 -13.09 2.47
N ARG A 72 -14.17 -14.42 2.35
CA ARG A 72 -14.47 -15.36 3.45
C ARG A 72 -13.25 -15.64 4.33
N GLU A 73 -13.47 -16.03 5.57
CA GLU A 73 -12.40 -16.26 6.55
C GLU A 73 -11.43 -17.38 6.12
N GLU A 74 -11.95 -18.44 5.51
CA GLU A 74 -11.12 -19.58 5.07
C GLU A 74 -10.14 -19.20 3.94
N GLU A 75 -10.38 -18.09 3.25
CA GLU A 75 -9.57 -17.62 2.12
C GLU A 75 -8.24 -17.02 2.57
N TYR A 76 -8.11 -16.57 3.83
CA TYR A 76 -6.86 -16.05 4.40
C TYR A 76 -5.81 -17.13 4.71
N SER A 77 -6.25 -18.39 4.78
CA SER A 77 -5.38 -19.51 5.19
C SER A 77 -5.09 -20.48 4.06
N ARG A 78 -5.55 -20.20 2.83
CA ARG A 78 -5.45 -21.12 1.70
C ARG A 78 -5.14 -20.41 0.38
N CYS A 79 -4.66 -21.18 -0.58
CA CYS A 79 -4.53 -20.82 -1.97
C CYS A 79 -5.10 -21.96 -2.83
N LEU A 80 -6.27 -21.78 -3.42
CA LEU A 80 -6.93 -22.87 -4.16
C LEU A 80 -6.20 -23.23 -5.47
N ASP A 81 -5.53 -22.26 -6.07
CA ASP A 81 -4.70 -22.45 -7.25
C ASP A 81 -3.34 -21.73 -7.09
N PRO A 82 -2.36 -22.35 -6.40
CA PRO A 82 -1.04 -21.76 -6.25
C PRO A 82 -0.29 -21.61 -7.59
N GLY A 83 -0.69 -22.38 -8.61
CA GLY A 83 -0.06 -22.40 -9.91
C GLY A 83 -0.29 -21.14 -10.73
N LYS A 84 -1.37 -20.40 -10.46
CA LYS A 84 -1.70 -19.15 -11.17
C LYS A 84 -0.58 -18.11 -11.09
N HIS A 85 0.10 -18.00 -9.95
CA HIS A 85 1.15 -17.00 -9.75
C HIS A 85 2.42 -17.25 -10.56
N ARG A 86 2.56 -18.39 -11.27
CA ARG A 86 3.66 -18.61 -12.23
C ARG A 86 3.70 -17.53 -13.34
N ILE A 87 2.58 -16.85 -13.60
CA ILE A 87 2.52 -15.71 -14.51
C ILE A 87 3.56 -14.62 -14.19
N LEU A 88 3.90 -14.44 -12.91
CA LEU A 88 4.84 -13.42 -12.46
C LEU A 88 6.27 -13.77 -12.84
N ALA A 89 6.63 -15.06 -12.74
CA ALA A 89 7.92 -15.54 -13.22
C ALA A 89 8.04 -15.42 -14.75
N ALA A 90 6.95 -15.64 -15.48
CA ALA A 90 6.89 -15.45 -16.93
C ALA A 90 7.02 -13.96 -17.33
N ARG A 91 6.42 -13.05 -16.57
CA ARG A 91 6.56 -11.60 -16.77
C ARG A 91 7.96 -11.10 -16.44
N ALA A 92 8.53 -11.56 -15.34
CA ALA A 92 9.92 -11.27 -14.98
C ALA A 92 10.90 -11.75 -16.06
N GLU A 93 10.67 -12.93 -16.65
CA GLU A 93 11.46 -13.43 -17.78
C GLU A 93 11.32 -12.54 -19.02
N ALA A 94 10.13 -12.02 -19.31
CA ALA A 94 9.94 -11.07 -20.42
C ALA A 94 10.76 -9.79 -20.24
N TRP A 95 10.75 -9.23 -19.04
CA TRP A 95 11.61 -8.10 -18.67
C TRP A 95 13.09 -8.41 -18.89
N ALA A 96 13.57 -9.54 -18.37
CA ALA A 96 14.96 -9.95 -18.53
C ALA A 96 15.37 -10.07 -20.01
N GLN A 97 14.54 -10.70 -20.83
CA GLN A 97 14.80 -10.84 -22.27
C GLN A 97 14.84 -9.49 -22.99
N VAL A 98 13.89 -8.58 -22.70
CA VAL A 98 13.84 -7.26 -23.35
C VAL A 98 15.03 -6.40 -22.96
N LEU A 99 15.41 -6.34 -21.68
CA LEU A 99 16.54 -5.55 -21.21
C LEU A 99 17.87 -6.02 -21.83
N VAL A 100 18.04 -7.34 -21.97
CA VAL A 100 19.20 -7.93 -22.66
C VAL A 100 19.14 -7.66 -24.17
N ALA A 101 17.98 -7.83 -24.81
CA ALA A 101 17.81 -7.61 -26.25
C ALA A 101 18.03 -6.16 -26.66
N LYS A 102 17.69 -5.19 -25.79
CA LYS A 102 18.02 -3.77 -25.96
C LYS A 102 19.51 -3.46 -25.74
N GLY A 103 20.30 -4.43 -25.28
CA GLY A 103 21.71 -4.27 -24.98
C GLY A 103 21.97 -3.40 -23.74
N TRP A 104 21.01 -3.33 -22.81
CA TRP A 104 21.15 -2.50 -21.60
C TRP A 104 21.83 -3.25 -20.45
N ALA A 105 21.77 -4.58 -20.45
CA ALA A 105 22.40 -5.40 -19.43
C ALA A 105 22.91 -6.75 -19.96
N GLU A 106 23.88 -7.30 -19.23
CA GLU A 106 24.26 -8.71 -19.31
C GLU A 106 23.40 -9.52 -18.33
N ARG A 107 23.12 -10.79 -18.67
CA ARG A 107 22.34 -11.71 -17.85
C ARG A 107 23.23 -12.79 -17.24
N GLU A 108 23.08 -12.98 -15.94
CA GLU A 108 23.71 -14.03 -15.15
C GLU A 108 22.63 -14.85 -14.43
N GLU A 109 22.82 -16.17 -14.38
CA GLU A 109 21.88 -17.09 -13.74
C GLU A 109 22.52 -17.72 -12.50
N ILE A 110 21.90 -17.51 -11.35
CA ILE A 110 22.32 -18.09 -10.07
C ILE A 110 21.35 -19.22 -9.74
N ALA A 111 21.81 -20.46 -9.96
CA ALA A 111 21.01 -21.67 -9.83
C ALA A 111 20.47 -21.89 -8.41
N ASP A 112 21.24 -21.53 -7.39
CA ASP A 112 20.87 -21.60 -5.98
C ASP A 112 21.05 -20.21 -5.35
N SER A 113 19.93 -19.55 -5.08
CA SER A 113 19.91 -18.21 -4.49
C SER A 113 20.43 -18.16 -3.05
N ALA A 114 20.63 -19.30 -2.37
CA ALA A 114 21.32 -19.34 -1.08
C ALA A 114 22.79 -18.90 -1.18
N ALA A 115 23.35 -18.84 -2.40
CA ALA A 115 24.67 -18.26 -2.65
C ALA A 115 24.70 -16.72 -2.61
N LEU A 116 23.53 -16.06 -2.65
CA LEU A 116 23.45 -14.60 -2.56
C LEU A 116 23.68 -14.14 -1.12
N THR A 117 24.51 -13.13 -0.96
CA THR A 117 24.66 -12.40 0.30
C THR A 117 23.85 -11.12 0.21
N TRP A 118 22.65 -11.12 0.78
CA TRP A 118 21.76 -9.96 0.73
C TRP A 118 22.24 -8.85 1.67
N LEU A 119 22.06 -7.60 1.23
CA LEU A 119 22.16 -6.44 2.11
C LEU A 119 21.04 -6.48 3.16
N THR A 120 19.83 -6.85 2.73
CA THR A 120 18.73 -7.21 3.62
C THR A 120 18.04 -8.46 3.11
N ASP A 121 17.97 -9.49 3.94
CA ASP A 121 17.33 -10.76 3.54
C ASP A 121 15.86 -10.56 3.15
N PRO A 122 15.39 -11.22 2.07
CA PRO A 122 13.97 -11.28 1.76
C PRO A 122 13.20 -12.03 2.86
N LEU A 123 11.94 -11.65 3.09
CA LEU A 123 11.06 -12.30 4.08
C LEU A 123 10.55 -13.68 3.64
N VAL A 124 10.93 -14.11 2.44
CA VAL A 124 10.51 -15.36 1.81
C VAL A 124 11.73 -16.18 1.42
N THR A 125 11.58 -17.50 1.46
CA THR A 125 12.61 -18.40 0.95
C THR A 125 12.79 -18.17 -0.56
N THR A 126 14.04 -17.98 -0.97
CA THR A 126 14.39 -17.83 -2.39
C THR A 126 14.92 -19.15 -2.95
N HIS A 127 14.71 -19.36 -4.25
CA HIS A 127 15.16 -20.57 -4.95
C HIS A 127 16.25 -20.28 -5.97
N ARG A 128 15.95 -19.47 -7.00
CA ARG A 128 16.87 -19.17 -8.12
C ARG A 128 16.79 -17.69 -8.46
N ALA A 129 17.91 -17.09 -8.87
CA ALA A 129 17.95 -15.68 -9.28
C ALA A 129 18.43 -15.50 -10.72
N THR A 130 17.78 -14.59 -11.45
CA THR A 130 18.31 -13.97 -12.66
C THR A 130 18.87 -12.61 -12.28
N VAL A 131 20.17 -12.39 -12.50
CA VAL A 131 20.84 -11.12 -12.25
C VAL A 131 21.07 -10.43 -13.59
N LEU A 132 20.60 -9.19 -13.69
CA LEU A 132 20.75 -8.33 -14.85
C LEU A 132 21.71 -7.20 -14.47
N ARG A 133 22.91 -7.22 -15.05
CA ARG A 133 23.98 -6.26 -14.76
C ARG A 133 24.00 -5.19 -15.85
N PRO A 134 23.63 -3.93 -15.54
CA PRO A 134 23.56 -2.89 -16.56
C PRO A 134 24.94 -2.56 -17.12
N HIS A 135 25.01 -2.24 -18.42
CA HIS A 135 26.23 -1.75 -19.05
C HIS A 135 26.55 -0.30 -18.69
N ARG A 136 25.52 0.48 -18.30
CA ARG A 136 25.70 1.89 -17.96
C ARG A 136 26.43 2.01 -16.62
N PRO A 137 27.55 2.73 -16.55
CA PRO A 137 28.21 3.01 -15.28
C PRO A 137 27.30 3.77 -14.31
N GLY A 138 27.27 3.35 -13.04
CA GLY A 138 26.45 3.95 -11.99
C GLY A 138 25.07 3.31 -11.82
N ALA A 139 24.49 2.77 -12.90
CA ALA A 139 23.25 2.01 -12.85
C ALA A 139 23.43 0.74 -12.01
N GLN A 140 22.44 0.46 -11.16
CA GLN A 140 22.48 -0.65 -10.22
C GLN A 140 22.01 -1.96 -10.88
N PRO A 141 22.61 -3.11 -10.55
CA PRO A 141 22.09 -4.42 -10.94
C PRO A 141 20.64 -4.64 -10.48
N LEU A 142 19.86 -5.31 -11.32
CA LEU A 142 18.50 -5.77 -11.03
C LEU A 142 18.51 -7.28 -10.85
N LEU A 143 17.88 -7.77 -9.79
CA LEU A 143 17.70 -9.19 -9.54
C LEU A 143 16.22 -9.55 -9.64
N LEU A 144 15.93 -10.63 -10.35
CA LEU A 144 14.60 -11.23 -10.44
C LEU A 144 14.69 -12.63 -9.84
N VAL A 145 14.24 -12.79 -8.60
CA VAL A 145 14.46 -14.00 -7.81
C VAL A 145 13.16 -14.76 -7.62
N ARG A 146 13.12 -16.01 -8.07
CA ARG A 146 11.97 -16.91 -7.91
C ARG A 146 12.03 -17.55 -6.52
N THR A 147 10.90 -17.70 -5.86
CA THR A 147 10.79 -18.32 -4.53
C THR A 147 10.53 -19.83 -4.57
N ALA A 148 10.17 -20.37 -5.74
CA ALA A 148 9.87 -21.79 -5.92
C ALA A 148 10.43 -22.33 -7.25
N PRO A 149 10.70 -23.66 -7.34
CA PRO A 149 10.93 -24.34 -8.61
C PRO A 149 9.72 -24.26 -9.53
N GLU A 150 9.93 -24.26 -10.85
CA GLU A 150 8.87 -24.09 -11.84
C GLU A 150 7.83 -25.22 -11.77
N GLU A 151 8.29 -26.45 -11.59
CA GLU A 151 7.45 -27.65 -11.49
C GLU A 151 6.84 -27.85 -10.09
N ALA A 152 7.18 -27.00 -9.11
CA ALA A 152 6.62 -27.12 -7.77
C ALA A 152 5.11 -26.89 -7.81
N PRO A 153 4.29 -27.76 -7.19
CA PRO A 153 2.84 -27.62 -7.21
C PRO A 153 2.34 -26.39 -6.43
N GLY A 154 3.18 -25.84 -5.54
CA GLY A 154 2.79 -24.81 -4.57
C GLY A 154 1.97 -25.39 -3.41
N SER A 155 1.78 -24.58 -2.37
CA SER A 155 1.01 -24.96 -1.18
C SER A 155 -0.41 -24.42 -1.22
N VAL A 156 -1.37 -25.31 -1.00
CA VAL A 156 -2.80 -24.93 -0.87
C VAL A 156 -3.17 -24.49 0.54
N ASP A 157 -2.42 -24.94 1.55
CA ASP A 157 -2.56 -24.54 2.94
C ASP A 157 -1.38 -23.61 3.29
N LEU A 158 -1.69 -22.39 3.69
CA LEU A 158 -0.72 -21.33 3.97
C LEU A 158 -0.51 -21.11 5.47
N THR A 159 -1.08 -21.96 6.32
CA THR A 159 -0.89 -21.87 7.78
C THR A 159 0.49 -22.35 8.23
N SER A 160 1.19 -23.10 7.37
CA SER A 160 2.55 -23.58 7.63
C SER A 160 3.59 -22.54 7.20
N GLY A 161 4.63 -22.37 8.02
CA GLY A 161 5.81 -21.56 7.65
C GLY A 161 6.61 -22.14 6.48
N ASP A 162 6.40 -23.42 6.14
CA ASP A 162 7.04 -24.10 5.01
C ASP A 162 6.18 -24.04 3.72
N ALA A 163 5.15 -23.19 3.69
CA ALA A 163 4.28 -23.07 2.52
C ALA A 163 5.06 -22.57 1.30
N VAL A 164 4.96 -23.31 0.19
CA VAL A 164 5.61 -22.96 -1.08
C VAL A 164 4.70 -22.02 -1.85
N LEU A 165 5.14 -20.78 -2.00
CA LEU A 165 4.48 -19.76 -2.80
C LEU A 165 5.30 -19.49 -4.07
N HIS A 166 4.62 -19.35 -5.20
CA HIS A 166 5.21 -18.86 -6.43
C HIS A 166 5.18 -17.32 -6.42
N SER A 167 6.28 -16.72 -5.99
CA SER A 167 6.47 -15.27 -5.95
C SER A 167 7.77 -14.89 -6.67
N VAL A 168 7.90 -13.61 -7.02
CA VAL A 168 9.11 -12.98 -7.54
C VAL A 168 9.55 -11.91 -6.55
N VAL A 169 10.79 -12.04 -6.05
CA VAL A 169 11.47 -10.97 -5.33
C VAL A 169 12.23 -10.13 -6.34
N VAL A 170 11.95 -8.83 -6.35
CA VAL A 170 12.71 -7.82 -7.11
C VAL A 170 13.83 -7.32 -6.20
N GLY A 171 15.07 -7.45 -6.66
CA GLY A 171 16.26 -7.02 -5.92
C GLY A 171 17.06 -5.93 -6.63
N LEU A 172 17.77 -5.11 -5.86
CA LEU A 172 18.57 -3.99 -6.34
C LEU A 172 20.00 -4.03 -5.79
N GLY A 173 20.99 -3.81 -6.64
CA GLY A 173 22.37 -3.58 -6.21
C GLY A 173 23.20 -4.85 -6.04
N ASP A 174 24.44 -4.66 -5.58
CA ASP A 174 25.42 -5.71 -5.28
C ASP A 174 26.28 -5.25 -4.07
N PRO A 175 26.05 -5.78 -2.85
CA PRO A 175 25.12 -6.87 -2.50
C PRO A 175 23.65 -6.49 -2.71
N PRO A 176 22.78 -7.45 -3.07
CA PRO A 176 21.39 -7.17 -3.40
C PRO A 176 20.54 -6.79 -2.19
N LEU A 177 19.68 -5.81 -2.40
CA LEU A 177 18.60 -5.39 -1.51
C LEU A 177 17.27 -5.93 -2.03
N ALA A 178 16.47 -6.59 -1.18
CA ALA A 178 15.11 -6.97 -1.56
C ALA A 178 14.20 -5.73 -1.59
N VAL A 179 13.79 -5.31 -2.79
CA VAL A 179 12.94 -4.13 -3.01
C VAL A 179 11.47 -4.48 -2.77
N GLU A 180 10.97 -5.49 -3.47
CA GLU A 180 9.56 -5.88 -3.48
C GLU A 180 9.43 -7.41 -3.59
N THR A 181 8.36 -7.99 -3.07
CA THR A 181 7.98 -9.40 -3.29
C THR A 181 6.57 -9.45 -3.86
N VAL A 182 6.39 -10.10 -5.02
CA VAL A 182 5.10 -10.16 -5.71
C VAL A 182 4.67 -11.62 -5.96
N PRO A 183 3.49 -12.06 -5.49
CA PRO A 183 2.74 -11.41 -4.42
C PRO A 183 3.52 -11.50 -3.10
N ASP A 184 3.27 -10.57 -2.20
CA ASP A 184 3.75 -10.60 -0.81
C ASP A 184 2.91 -11.56 0.06
N CYS A 185 1.66 -11.82 -0.35
CA CYS A 185 0.78 -12.83 0.22
C CYS A 185 0.14 -13.70 -0.85
N GLY A 186 0.26 -15.02 -0.73
CA GLY A 186 -0.32 -15.96 -1.69
C GLY A 186 -1.76 -16.43 -1.38
N CYS A 187 -2.40 -15.89 -0.34
CA CYS A 187 -3.73 -16.36 0.07
C CYS A 187 -4.84 -15.87 -0.86
N ASP A 188 -5.90 -16.66 -1.01
CA ASP A 188 -7.04 -16.31 -1.87
C ASP A 188 -7.70 -14.99 -1.42
N ALA A 189 -7.65 -14.67 -0.13
CA ALA A 189 -8.21 -13.43 0.42
C ALA A 189 -7.46 -12.16 -0.01
N CYS A 190 -6.16 -12.27 -0.32
CA CYS A 190 -5.32 -11.16 -0.76
C CYS A 190 -5.16 -11.11 -2.29
N ASP A 191 -5.82 -12.01 -3.02
CA ASP A 191 -5.72 -12.07 -4.47
C ASP A 191 -6.46 -10.90 -5.13
N THR A 192 -5.72 -9.99 -5.74
CA THR A 192 -6.22 -8.82 -6.49
C THR A 192 -6.29 -9.07 -7.99
N GLY A 193 -6.12 -10.33 -8.43
CA GLY A 193 -6.08 -10.70 -9.83
C GLY A 193 -4.70 -10.50 -10.47
N SER A 194 -4.51 -11.16 -11.61
CA SER A 194 -3.22 -11.12 -12.34
C SER A 194 -2.83 -9.72 -12.81
N ARG A 195 -3.80 -8.88 -13.18
CA ARG A 195 -3.53 -7.53 -13.72
C ARG A 195 -2.84 -6.64 -12.69
N ASP A 196 -3.35 -6.61 -11.46
CA ASP A 196 -2.79 -5.80 -10.37
C ASP A 196 -1.39 -6.29 -9.98
N LEU A 197 -1.20 -7.61 -9.85
CA LEU A 197 0.10 -8.18 -9.54
C LEU A 197 1.14 -7.93 -10.63
N LEU A 198 0.76 -8.03 -11.92
CA LEU A 198 1.64 -7.71 -13.04
C LEU A 198 2.01 -6.23 -13.07
N GLN A 199 1.05 -5.34 -12.81
CA GLN A 199 1.31 -3.91 -12.69
C GLN A 199 2.30 -3.61 -11.55
N GLN A 200 2.11 -4.21 -10.38
CA GLN A 200 3.01 -4.03 -9.23
C GLN A 200 4.44 -4.49 -9.56
N LEU A 201 4.58 -5.66 -10.20
CA LEU A 201 5.87 -6.18 -10.64
C LEU A 201 6.53 -5.24 -11.66
N ASP A 202 5.77 -4.80 -12.66
CA ASP A 202 6.26 -3.89 -13.70
C ASP A 202 6.71 -2.55 -13.13
N GLN A 203 5.94 -1.94 -12.22
CA GLN A 203 6.29 -0.67 -11.58
C GLN A 203 7.58 -0.79 -10.76
N SER A 204 7.76 -1.90 -10.05
CA SER A 204 8.97 -2.17 -9.26
C SER A 204 10.21 -2.30 -10.16
N ILE A 205 10.11 -3.08 -11.23
CA ILE A 205 11.19 -3.27 -12.20
C ILE A 205 11.48 -1.95 -12.94
N LEU A 206 10.44 -1.26 -13.40
CA LEU A 206 10.56 -0.02 -14.16
C LEU A 206 11.21 1.09 -13.33
N SER A 207 10.85 1.24 -12.05
CA SER A 207 11.45 2.25 -11.16
C SER A 207 12.96 2.06 -10.99
N ILE A 208 13.43 0.82 -11.04
CA ILE A 208 14.87 0.51 -11.02
C ILE A 208 15.50 0.84 -12.38
N VAL A 209 14.91 0.35 -13.47
CA VAL A 209 15.46 0.49 -14.82
C VAL A 209 15.48 1.95 -15.30
N ASP A 210 14.45 2.72 -14.98
CA ASP A 210 14.35 4.14 -15.35
C ASP A 210 15.07 5.08 -14.36
N GLY A 211 15.65 4.52 -13.28
CA GLY A 211 16.39 5.26 -12.27
C GLY A 211 15.53 6.04 -11.29
N SER A 212 14.20 5.92 -11.33
CA SER A 212 13.29 6.56 -10.39
C SER A 212 13.04 5.69 -9.16
N TYR A 213 14.10 5.20 -8.52
CA TYR A 213 14.02 4.50 -7.24
C TYR A 213 15.17 4.91 -6.32
N GLU A 214 14.84 5.18 -5.06
CA GLU A 214 15.79 5.47 -4.00
C GLU A 214 15.33 4.83 -2.71
N VAL A 215 16.27 4.31 -1.92
CA VAL A 215 16.02 3.67 -0.64
C VAL A 215 17.10 4.03 0.36
N GLU A 216 16.67 4.33 1.58
CA GLU A 216 17.49 4.55 2.75
C GLU A 216 17.17 3.47 3.79
N ILE A 217 18.22 2.80 4.26
CA ILE A 217 18.17 1.77 5.28
C ILE A 217 19.07 2.22 6.42
N SER A 218 18.49 2.25 7.61
CA SER A 218 19.20 2.60 8.83
C SER A 218 18.69 1.75 9.99
N PRO A 219 19.37 1.77 11.16
CA PRO A 219 18.86 1.18 12.38
C PRO A 219 17.49 1.73 12.83
N ARG A 220 17.03 2.88 12.29
CA ARG A 220 15.71 3.44 12.58
C ARG A 220 14.60 2.82 11.73
N GLY A 221 14.95 2.15 10.64
CA GLY A 221 14.02 1.60 9.68
C GLY A 221 14.47 1.80 8.24
N ARG A 222 13.55 1.50 7.34
CA ARG A 222 13.72 1.62 5.90
C ARG A 222 12.72 2.64 5.36
N SER A 223 13.17 3.48 4.44
CA SER A 223 12.31 4.31 3.61
C SER A 223 12.71 4.16 2.16
N ASP A 224 11.73 4.05 1.28
CA ASP A 224 11.97 4.07 -0.16
C ASP A 224 10.95 4.95 -0.88
N ARG A 225 11.33 5.37 -2.09
CA ARG A 225 10.51 6.18 -2.98
C ARG A 225 10.75 5.82 -4.42
N SER A 226 9.74 6.06 -5.22
CA SER A 226 9.75 5.88 -6.66
C SER A 226 8.88 6.92 -7.35
N SER A 227 8.82 6.87 -8.68
CA SER A 227 7.86 7.66 -9.45
C SER A 227 6.41 7.12 -9.43
N PHE A 228 6.16 6.07 -8.64
CA PHE A 228 4.83 5.47 -8.43
C PHE A 228 4.37 5.51 -6.97
N GLY A 229 5.20 5.98 -6.04
CA GLY A 229 4.88 5.98 -4.61
C GLY A 229 6.12 6.02 -3.73
N ALA A 230 5.90 6.29 -2.44
CA ALA A 230 6.91 6.14 -1.39
C ALA A 230 6.40 5.27 -0.24
N SER A 231 7.32 4.61 0.45
CA SER A 231 7.06 3.76 1.60
C SER A 231 8.07 3.99 2.73
N ALA A 232 7.67 3.75 3.96
CA ALA A 232 8.55 3.77 5.12
C ALA A 232 8.08 2.75 6.16
N GLY A 233 9.02 2.04 6.76
CA GLY A 233 8.78 1.07 7.81
C GLY A 233 9.82 1.22 8.91
N ALA A 234 9.36 1.39 10.14
CA ALA A 234 10.22 1.22 11.31
C ALA A 234 10.38 -0.26 11.62
N GLY A 235 11.58 -0.67 12.03
CA GLY A 235 11.84 -2.07 12.36
C GLY A 235 13.29 -2.31 12.74
N VAL A 236 13.48 -3.11 13.79
CA VAL A 236 14.79 -3.42 14.40
C VAL A 236 15.39 -4.72 13.86
N ASP A 237 14.82 -5.30 12.80
CA ASP A 237 15.18 -6.64 12.34
C ASP A 237 16.52 -6.68 11.60
N GLN A 238 17.12 -5.52 11.27
CA GLN A 238 18.47 -5.43 10.71
C GLN A 238 19.29 -4.28 11.30
N PRO A 239 19.69 -4.36 12.58
CA PRO A 239 20.27 -3.25 13.33
C PRO A 239 21.67 -2.83 12.89
N GLU A 240 22.27 -3.50 11.90
CA GLU A 240 23.66 -3.24 11.47
C GLU A 240 23.78 -2.64 10.06
N ALA A 241 22.73 -2.71 9.21
CA ALA A 241 22.79 -2.19 7.85
C ALA A 241 22.55 -0.67 7.83
N ASN A 242 23.50 0.07 7.25
CA ASN A 242 23.33 1.47 6.89
C ASN A 242 23.64 1.61 5.42
N ALA A 243 22.64 1.91 4.60
CA ALA A 243 22.81 2.01 3.16
C ALA A 243 21.85 3.02 2.57
N VAL A 244 22.35 3.77 1.58
CA VAL A 244 21.53 4.56 0.67
C VAL A 244 21.82 4.05 -0.72
N LEU A 245 20.79 3.60 -1.43
CA LEU A 245 20.90 3.14 -2.80
C LEU A 245 19.97 3.98 -3.68
N SER A 246 20.46 4.34 -4.85
CA SER A 246 19.67 4.92 -5.94
C SER A 246 19.94 4.11 -7.19
N ALA A 247 18.90 3.83 -7.97
CA ALA A 247 18.99 2.86 -9.05
C ALA A 247 19.80 3.35 -10.27
N ASP A 248 19.77 4.65 -10.56
CA ASP A 248 20.30 5.29 -11.79
C ASP A 248 19.76 4.68 -13.12
N PRO A 249 19.41 5.50 -14.12
CA PRO A 249 18.68 5.04 -15.31
C PRO A 249 19.56 4.20 -16.23
N TRP A 250 19.07 3.05 -16.72
CA TRP A 250 19.88 2.11 -17.51
C TRP A 250 20.19 2.58 -18.94
N ALA A 251 19.26 3.26 -19.61
CA ALA A 251 19.47 3.71 -20.98
C ALA A 251 20.17 5.07 -21.03
N GLU A 252 21.08 5.27 -21.98
CA GLU A 252 21.78 6.54 -22.19
C GLU A 252 20.79 7.68 -22.52
N GLY A 253 21.02 8.86 -21.96
CA GLY A 253 20.16 10.04 -22.17
C GLY A 253 18.79 9.98 -21.48
N TRP A 254 18.47 8.88 -20.79
CA TRP A 254 17.24 8.77 -20.01
C TRP A 254 17.36 9.59 -18.72
N LEU A 255 16.43 10.52 -18.54
CA LEU A 255 16.23 11.25 -17.29
C LEU A 255 15.24 10.48 -16.40
N PRO A 256 15.57 10.21 -15.13
CA PRO A 256 14.63 9.58 -14.21
C PRO A 256 13.33 10.36 -14.08
N ARG A 257 12.22 9.63 -13.93
CA ARG A 257 10.94 10.24 -13.60
C ARG A 257 11.03 10.94 -12.24
N PRO A 258 10.28 12.04 -12.03
CA PRO A 258 10.14 12.64 -10.71
C PRO A 258 9.65 11.60 -9.71
N MET A 259 10.30 11.54 -8.56
CA MET A 259 9.94 10.64 -7.46
C MET A 259 9.11 11.38 -6.43
N ASP A 260 8.27 10.63 -5.72
CA ASP A 260 7.58 11.13 -4.55
C ASP A 260 8.56 11.59 -3.45
N PRO A 261 8.12 12.50 -2.55
CA PRO A 261 8.91 12.84 -1.38
C PRO A 261 9.22 11.60 -0.53
N MET A 262 10.47 11.46 -0.10
CA MET A 262 10.88 10.39 0.81
C MET A 262 10.13 10.54 2.14
N LEU A 263 9.64 9.41 2.67
CA LEU A 263 8.96 9.36 3.96
C LEU A 263 9.99 9.15 5.09
N ASP A 264 9.78 9.75 6.26
CA ASP A 264 10.67 9.59 7.42
C ASP A 264 10.38 8.26 8.16
N PRO A 265 11.37 7.40 8.44
CA PRO A 265 11.18 6.23 9.29
C PRO A 265 10.67 6.57 10.69
N GLU A 266 10.98 7.75 11.26
CA GLU A 266 10.50 8.18 12.58
C GLU A 266 9.00 8.52 12.58
N ASP A 267 8.47 9.03 11.45
CA ASP A 267 7.03 9.18 11.25
C ASP A 267 6.32 7.81 11.27
N ALA A 268 7.02 6.73 10.90
CA ALA A 268 6.58 5.33 11.01
C ALA A 268 6.95 4.66 12.35
N ALA A 269 8.02 5.09 13.04
CA ALA A 269 8.52 4.50 14.29
C ALA A 269 7.62 4.77 15.47
N TRP A 270 6.91 5.90 15.46
CA TRP A 270 5.85 6.15 16.42
C TRP A 270 4.64 5.20 16.24
N ALA A 271 4.38 4.69 15.03
CA ALA A 271 3.37 3.65 14.81
C ALA A 271 3.79 2.30 15.43
N GLU A 272 5.09 1.97 15.43
CA GLU A 272 5.66 0.83 16.16
C GLU A 272 5.70 1.02 17.69
N GLU A 273 6.05 2.22 18.18
CA GLU A 273 6.05 2.53 19.62
C GLU A 273 4.62 2.47 20.21
N MET A 274 3.61 2.82 19.40
CA MET A 274 2.20 2.64 19.73
C MET A 274 1.73 1.17 19.74
N LEU A 275 2.39 0.28 19.00
CA LEU A 275 2.19 -1.18 19.12
C LEU A 275 2.90 -1.76 20.36
N ARG A 276 3.84 -1.01 20.97
CA ARG A 276 4.54 -1.37 22.22
C ARG A 276 3.88 -0.80 23.49
N GLU A 277 2.97 0.18 23.39
CA GLU A 277 2.24 0.69 24.57
C GLU A 277 1.26 -0.38 25.14
N PRO A 278 1.24 -0.60 26.46
CA PRO A 278 0.52 -1.72 27.05
C PRO A 278 -0.99 -1.47 27.09
N TRP A 279 -1.73 -2.10 26.16
CA TRP A 279 -3.18 -2.29 26.23
C TRP A 279 -3.56 -3.74 25.83
N PRO A 280 -4.35 -4.52 26.61
CA PRO A 280 -4.33 -4.79 28.04
C PRO A 280 -3.91 -6.26 28.26
N SER A 281 -2.62 -6.56 28.37
CA SER A 281 -2.13 -7.91 28.69
C SER A 281 -2.75 -8.48 29.97
N ARG A 282 -3.08 -7.63 30.96
CA ARG A 282 -3.70 -8.06 32.23
C ARG A 282 -5.13 -8.61 32.13
N LEU A 283 -5.89 -8.27 31.08
CA LEU A 283 -7.24 -8.84 30.85
C LEU A 283 -7.15 -10.17 30.09
N LEU A 284 -6.13 -10.34 29.24
CA LEU A 284 -5.80 -11.61 28.62
C LEU A 284 -5.19 -12.59 29.64
N ASP A 285 -4.35 -12.12 30.56
CA ASP A 285 -3.77 -12.96 31.63
C ASP A 285 -4.85 -13.58 32.53
N ALA A 286 -5.92 -12.83 32.83
CA ALA A 286 -7.05 -13.32 33.61
C ALA A 286 -7.88 -14.39 32.86
N VAL A 287 -7.85 -14.40 31.53
CA VAL A 287 -8.56 -15.34 30.66
C VAL A 287 -7.68 -16.55 30.32
N ILE A 288 -6.37 -16.35 30.12
CA ILE A 288 -5.38 -17.40 29.83
C ILE A 288 -5.14 -18.30 31.05
N TRP A 289 -5.10 -17.74 32.26
CA TRP A 289 -4.99 -18.53 33.50
C TRP A 289 -6.23 -19.37 33.84
N ALA A 290 -7.36 -19.11 33.18
CA ALA A 290 -8.60 -19.87 33.34
C ALA A 290 -8.72 -21.07 32.38
N LEU A 291 -7.74 -21.28 31.48
CA LEU A 291 -7.76 -22.32 30.45
C LEU A 291 -6.84 -23.51 30.78
N PRO A 292 -7.15 -24.74 30.31
CA PRO A 292 -6.29 -25.91 30.52
C PRO A 292 -4.91 -25.76 29.85
N ILE A 293 -3.84 -26.19 30.54
CA ILE A 293 -2.42 -26.07 30.17
C ILE A 293 -2.05 -26.37 28.69
N PRO A 294 -2.61 -27.38 28.00
CA PRO A 294 -2.27 -27.61 26.58
C PRO A 294 -2.77 -26.52 25.63
N LEU A 295 -3.81 -25.77 26.01
CA LEU A 295 -4.35 -24.65 25.22
C LEU A 295 -3.52 -23.37 25.41
N ALA A 296 -3.03 -23.13 26.63
CA ALA A 296 -2.13 -22.01 26.94
C ALA A 296 -0.81 -22.09 26.17
N ARG A 297 -0.25 -23.30 25.98
CA ARG A 297 0.99 -23.51 25.21
C ARG A 297 0.82 -23.31 23.69
N ARG A 298 -0.38 -23.54 23.14
CA ARG A 298 -0.69 -23.26 21.72
C ARG A 298 -0.85 -21.77 21.43
N LEU A 299 -1.33 -21.00 22.40
CA LEU A 299 -1.46 -19.55 22.28
C LEU A 299 -0.12 -18.82 22.53
N ASP A 300 0.76 -19.37 23.36
CA ASP A 300 2.13 -18.85 23.53
C ASP A 300 2.99 -19.03 22.26
N ALA A 301 2.67 -20.03 21.43
CA ALA A 301 3.26 -20.25 20.11
C ALA A 301 2.70 -19.31 19.02
N LEU A 302 1.59 -18.61 19.29
CA LEU A 302 0.98 -17.59 18.43
C LEU A 302 1.42 -16.17 18.81
N ARG A 303 2.45 -16.02 19.67
CA ARG A 303 3.10 -14.73 19.88
C ARG A 303 3.70 -14.25 18.56
N PRO A 304 3.34 -13.05 18.07
CA PRO A 304 3.94 -12.52 16.85
C PRO A 304 5.45 -12.31 17.06
N GLY A 305 6.25 -12.93 16.20
CA GLY A 305 7.55 -12.42 15.80
C GLY A 305 7.37 -11.09 15.05
N ARG A 306 8.39 -10.25 15.09
CA ARG A 306 8.40 -8.81 14.78
C ARG A 306 8.18 -8.44 13.30
N ALA A 307 7.88 -7.14 13.15
CA ALA A 307 8.00 -6.26 11.98
C ALA A 307 7.02 -6.47 10.82
N GLY A 308 6.27 -5.41 10.49
CA GLY A 308 5.53 -5.30 9.24
C GLY A 308 5.94 -4.02 8.53
N THR A 309 6.40 -4.15 7.28
CA THR A 309 6.66 -3.03 6.36
C THR A 309 5.32 -2.35 6.01
N VAL A 310 5.28 -1.02 6.02
CA VAL A 310 4.10 -0.25 5.57
C VAL A 310 4.31 0.13 4.10
N THR A 311 3.85 -0.72 3.19
CA THR A 311 3.80 -0.43 1.76
C THR A 311 2.68 0.58 1.49
N SER A 312 2.96 1.67 0.78
CA SER A 312 1.96 2.66 0.38
C SER A 312 1.80 2.64 -1.14
N ARG A 313 0.66 2.15 -1.63
CA ARG A 313 0.28 2.19 -3.05
C ARG A 313 -0.83 3.21 -3.25
N ALA A 314 -0.69 4.04 -4.26
CA ALA A 314 -1.74 4.94 -4.72
C ALA A 314 -2.76 4.12 -5.54
N TYR A 315 -3.98 3.98 -5.03
CA TYR A 315 -5.11 3.46 -5.81
C TYR A 315 -5.72 4.62 -6.61
N ILE A 316 -5.75 4.48 -7.94
CA ILE A 316 -6.49 5.37 -8.84
C ILE A 316 -7.94 4.84 -8.86
N ALA A 317 -8.88 5.67 -8.39
CA ALA A 317 -10.29 5.32 -8.32
C ALA A 317 -10.90 5.09 -9.72
N LEU A 318 -11.52 3.93 -9.91
CA LEU A 318 -12.39 3.61 -11.04
C LEU A 318 -13.85 3.56 -10.52
N ALA A 319 -14.72 4.36 -11.15
CA ALA A 319 -16.18 4.45 -10.99
C ALA A 319 -16.79 5.11 -9.72
N GLU A 320 -17.87 5.89 -9.91
CA GLU A 320 -18.61 6.60 -8.85
C GLU A 320 -19.41 5.63 -7.95
N GLU A 321 -18.78 5.05 -6.94
CA GLU A 321 -19.50 4.26 -5.93
C GLU A 321 -20.39 5.13 -5.02
N PRO A 322 -21.61 4.73 -4.65
CA PRO A 322 -22.44 5.51 -3.72
C PRO A 322 -21.90 5.47 -2.29
N VAL A 323 -21.83 6.62 -1.61
CA VAL A 323 -21.47 6.70 -0.19
C VAL A 323 -22.49 6.00 0.71
N THR A 324 -22.05 5.45 1.84
CA THR A 324 -22.89 4.62 2.72
C THR A 324 -23.98 5.39 3.47
N VAL A 325 -23.83 6.72 3.61
CA VAL A 325 -24.86 7.63 4.13
C VAL A 325 -24.79 9.00 3.42
N PRO A 326 -25.93 9.71 3.29
CA PRO A 326 -25.95 11.07 2.74
C PRO A 326 -25.34 12.12 3.68
N LEU A 327 -24.97 13.27 3.12
CA LEU A 327 -24.35 14.40 3.84
C LEU A 327 -25.18 14.91 5.03
N ASP A 328 -26.50 14.88 4.90
CA ASP A 328 -27.44 15.33 5.94
C ASP A 328 -27.49 14.39 7.17
N ALA A 329 -26.84 13.22 7.11
CA ALA A 329 -26.78 12.28 8.23
C ALA A 329 -26.08 12.86 9.48
N LEU A 330 -25.23 13.89 9.34
CA LEU A 330 -24.64 14.61 10.48
C LEU A 330 -25.70 15.36 11.31
N GLU A 331 -26.76 15.83 10.66
CA GLU A 331 -27.88 16.57 11.28
C GLU A 331 -29.03 15.62 11.62
N ASN A 332 -29.32 14.67 10.72
CA ASN A 332 -30.42 13.73 10.77
C ASN A 332 -29.90 12.28 10.71
N PRO A 333 -29.30 11.75 11.79
CA PRO A 333 -28.69 10.43 11.78
C PRO A 333 -29.74 9.32 11.53
N PRO A 334 -29.51 8.41 10.57
CA PRO A 334 -30.43 7.30 10.32
C PRO A 334 -30.57 6.37 11.54
N PRO A 335 -31.71 5.66 11.71
CA PRO A 335 -31.88 4.71 12.81
C PRO A 335 -30.76 3.68 12.90
N GLY A 336 -30.18 3.53 14.10
CA GLY A 336 -29.08 2.58 14.37
C GLY A 336 -27.67 3.13 14.16
N PHE A 337 -27.53 4.38 13.70
CA PHE A 337 -26.25 5.10 13.67
C PHE A 337 -26.01 5.83 14.99
N ARG A 338 -24.75 5.94 15.39
CA ARG A 338 -24.32 6.62 16.60
C ARG A 338 -23.64 7.92 16.23
N ARG A 339 -23.94 8.96 17.00
CA ARG A 339 -23.27 10.26 16.86
C ARG A 339 -22.11 10.38 17.82
N LEU A 340 -21.01 10.90 17.32
CA LEU A 340 -19.83 11.30 18.05
C LEU A 340 -19.58 12.78 17.76
N HIS A 341 -19.36 13.55 18.82
CA HIS A 341 -18.85 14.92 18.71
C HIS A 341 -17.71 15.08 19.69
N ARG A 342 -16.56 15.55 19.22
CA ARG A 342 -15.39 15.90 20.03
C ARG A 342 -14.78 17.18 19.52
N SER A 343 -14.17 17.96 20.40
CA SER A 343 -13.40 19.13 19.98
C SER A 343 -12.20 19.37 20.88
N THR A 344 -11.18 20.02 20.32
CA THR A 344 -9.97 20.42 21.05
C THR A 344 -9.54 21.82 20.64
N VAL A 345 -8.85 22.54 21.53
CA VAL A 345 -8.23 23.83 21.20
C VAL A 345 -6.82 23.56 20.69
N LEU A 346 -6.47 24.15 19.55
CA LEU A 346 -5.13 24.11 18.98
C LEU A 346 -4.35 25.30 19.54
N VAL A 347 -3.57 25.07 20.61
CA VAL A 347 -2.88 26.13 21.34
C VAL A 347 -1.77 26.73 20.47
N GLY A 348 -1.85 28.02 20.17
CA GLY A 348 -0.84 28.72 19.38
C GLY A 348 -0.92 28.45 17.87
N ALA A 349 -1.91 27.70 17.40
CA ALA A 349 -2.11 27.44 15.98
C ALA A 349 -2.68 28.67 15.26
N ASP A 350 -2.16 28.94 14.07
CA ASP A 350 -2.76 29.86 13.12
C ASP A 350 -3.80 29.12 12.25
N LEU A 351 -4.94 29.75 11.97
CA LEU A 351 -6.03 29.11 11.23
C LEU A 351 -5.61 28.78 9.79
N GLU A 352 -4.80 29.63 9.15
CA GLU A 352 -4.41 29.46 7.76
C GLU A 352 -3.45 28.28 7.60
N ASP A 353 -2.47 28.17 8.51
CA ASP A 353 -1.56 27.01 8.56
C ASP A 353 -2.31 25.71 8.90
N ALA A 354 -3.20 25.76 9.90
CA ALA A 354 -4.01 24.59 10.28
C ALA A 354 -4.94 24.15 9.15
N ARG A 355 -5.52 25.10 8.39
CA ARG A 355 -6.32 24.84 7.19
C ARG A 355 -5.49 24.14 6.11
N ALA A 356 -4.34 24.70 5.77
CA ALA A 356 -3.47 24.14 4.74
C ALA A 356 -3.04 22.70 5.09
N ARG A 357 -2.73 22.44 6.37
CA ARG A 357 -2.43 21.08 6.87
C ARG A 357 -3.63 20.15 6.81
N LEU A 358 -4.79 20.62 7.22
CA LEU A 358 -6.02 19.83 7.18
C LEU A 358 -6.37 19.43 5.74
N PHE A 359 -6.22 20.34 4.78
CA PHE A 359 -6.55 20.09 3.37
C PHE A 359 -5.54 19.19 2.65
N ARG A 360 -4.31 19.05 3.16
CA ARG A 360 -3.32 18.08 2.66
C ARG A 360 -3.38 16.71 3.33
N TRP A 361 -4.44 16.45 4.10
CA TRP A 361 -4.62 15.22 4.87
C TRP A 361 -3.63 15.03 6.03
N ASP A 362 -2.90 16.07 6.44
CA ASP A 362 -1.87 15.97 7.48
C ASP A 362 -2.47 15.52 8.82
N LEU A 363 -3.74 15.88 9.11
CA LEU A 363 -4.44 15.41 10.31
C LEU A 363 -4.56 13.87 10.35
N HIS A 364 -4.80 13.24 9.20
CA HIS A 364 -4.95 11.79 9.08
C HIS A 364 -3.59 11.09 9.12
N ARG A 365 -2.61 11.62 8.37
CA ARG A 365 -1.22 11.13 8.38
C ARG A 365 -0.62 11.18 9.78
N ARG A 366 -0.76 12.31 10.48
CA ARG A 366 -0.29 12.50 11.87
C ARG A 366 -1.10 11.70 12.90
N ALA A 367 -2.31 11.28 12.55
CA ALA A 367 -3.05 10.29 13.33
C ALA A 367 -2.59 8.85 13.04
N GLY A 368 -1.48 8.66 12.32
CA GLY A 368 -0.85 7.39 11.98
C GLY A 368 -1.69 6.53 11.04
N LEU A 369 -2.40 7.18 10.13
CA LEU A 369 -3.08 6.52 9.02
C LEU A 369 -2.22 6.66 7.76
N GLY A 370 -2.07 5.57 7.02
CA GLY A 370 -1.64 5.66 5.63
C GLY A 370 -2.73 6.39 4.84
N VAL A 371 -2.35 7.38 4.03
CA VAL A 371 -3.29 8.18 3.23
C VAL A 371 -2.92 8.08 1.77
N SER A 372 -3.81 7.49 0.97
CA SER A 372 -3.82 7.59 -0.49
C SER A 372 -5.06 8.37 -0.89
N ALA A 373 -4.90 9.55 -1.48
CA ALA A 373 -6.02 10.41 -1.86
C ALA A 373 -5.94 10.78 -3.33
N SER A 374 -7.08 10.85 -4.03
CA SER A 374 -7.11 11.24 -5.44
C SER A 374 -6.73 12.71 -5.66
N HIS A 375 -6.86 13.56 -4.63
CA HIS A 375 -6.50 14.97 -4.69
C HIS A 375 -5.88 15.45 -3.37
N THR A 376 -4.81 16.23 -3.49
CA THR A 376 -4.17 16.98 -2.42
C THR A 376 -3.75 18.34 -2.98
N PRO A 377 -4.29 19.49 -2.49
CA PRO A 377 -5.28 19.64 -1.43
C PRO A 377 -6.63 18.98 -1.75
N LEU A 378 -7.36 18.57 -0.72
CA LEU A 378 -8.67 17.94 -0.88
C LEU A 378 -9.67 18.90 -1.56
N ARG A 379 -10.57 18.32 -2.35
CA ARG A 379 -11.71 18.98 -2.99
C ARG A 379 -12.97 18.13 -2.87
N GLU A 380 -14.13 18.71 -3.11
CA GLU A 380 -15.38 17.91 -3.18
C GLU A 380 -15.25 16.84 -4.27
N GLY A 381 -15.69 15.63 -3.96
CA GLY A 381 -15.54 14.44 -4.79
C GLY A 381 -14.19 13.72 -4.66
N ALA A 382 -13.20 14.28 -3.95
CA ALA A 382 -11.93 13.59 -3.74
C ALA A 382 -12.13 12.29 -2.94
N GLU A 383 -11.54 11.21 -3.39
CA GLU A 383 -11.55 9.92 -2.71
C GLU A 383 -10.27 9.75 -1.89
N VAL A 384 -10.39 9.08 -0.76
CA VAL A 384 -9.28 8.82 0.15
C VAL A 384 -9.38 7.43 0.74
N HIS A 385 -8.29 6.69 0.66
CA HIS A 385 -8.12 5.38 1.29
C HIS A 385 -7.24 5.57 2.53
N LEU A 386 -7.88 5.52 3.70
CA LEU A 386 -7.23 5.57 5.00
C LEU A 386 -6.81 4.15 5.40
N ARG A 387 -5.57 3.95 5.81
CA ARG A 387 -5.06 2.62 6.16
C ARG A 387 -4.49 2.60 7.56
N ILE A 388 -4.85 1.58 8.34
CA ILE A 388 -4.37 1.40 9.71
C ILE A 388 -3.93 -0.06 9.92
N GLY A 389 -2.79 -0.26 10.56
CA GLY A 389 -2.20 -1.59 10.77
C GLY A 389 -1.05 -1.91 9.80
N ALA A 390 -0.39 -3.05 10.05
CA ALA A 390 0.80 -3.50 9.32
C ALA A 390 0.66 -4.96 8.90
N GLY A 391 1.26 -5.33 7.76
CA GLY A 391 1.22 -6.68 7.22
C GLY A 391 -0.22 -7.21 7.02
N PRO A 392 -0.50 -8.50 7.30
CA PRO A 392 -1.80 -9.13 7.01
C PRO A 392 -2.97 -8.61 7.87
N LEU A 393 -2.70 -7.70 8.82
CA LEU A 393 -3.72 -7.06 9.67
C LEU A 393 -4.02 -5.62 9.26
N GLN A 394 -3.56 -5.18 8.09
CA GLN A 394 -3.86 -3.84 7.57
C GLN A 394 -5.35 -3.74 7.20
N VAL A 395 -5.99 -2.70 7.72
CA VAL A 395 -7.39 -2.37 7.43
C VAL A 395 -7.42 -1.11 6.58
N THR A 396 -8.07 -1.21 5.41
CA THR A 396 -8.32 -0.08 4.51
C THR A 396 -9.73 0.46 4.74
N ALA A 397 -9.83 1.78 4.75
CA ALA A 397 -11.01 2.56 5.04
C ALA A 397 -11.20 3.59 3.91
N PRO A 398 -11.90 3.22 2.83
CA PRO A 398 -12.18 4.12 1.70
C PRO A 398 -13.29 5.12 2.06
N CYS A 399 -13.10 6.37 1.66
CA CYS A 399 -13.98 7.50 1.90
C CYS A 399 -14.02 8.43 0.68
N ARG A 400 -15.09 9.23 0.57
CA ARG A 400 -15.19 10.32 -0.41
C ARG A 400 -15.58 11.63 0.23
N VAL A 401 -14.87 12.71 -0.10
CA VAL A 401 -15.18 14.08 0.35
C VAL A 401 -16.50 14.53 -0.26
N LEU A 402 -17.48 14.78 0.61
CA LEU A 402 -18.82 15.21 0.26
C LEU A 402 -19.01 16.72 0.35
N ARG A 403 -18.24 17.39 1.21
CA ARG A 403 -18.30 18.84 1.40
C ARG A 403 -16.95 19.40 1.79
N VAL A 404 -16.59 20.55 1.24
CA VAL A 404 -15.47 21.38 1.71
C VAL A 404 -16.01 22.69 2.27
N ILE A 405 -15.43 23.14 3.38
CA ILE A 405 -15.77 24.39 4.07
C ILE A 405 -14.50 25.22 4.05
N ASP A 406 -14.52 26.35 3.33
CA ASP A 406 -13.38 27.27 3.27
C ASP A 406 -13.89 28.71 3.43
N GLU A 407 -13.95 29.16 4.69
CA GLU A 407 -14.46 30.47 5.07
C GLU A 407 -13.44 31.21 5.95
N PRO A 408 -13.50 32.54 6.06
CA PRO A 408 -12.48 33.32 6.77
C PRO A 408 -12.24 32.93 8.24
N ASP A 409 -13.28 32.46 8.93
CA ASP A 409 -13.25 32.09 10.35
C ASP A 409 -13.45 30.58 10.61
N ARG A 410 -13.66 29.77 9.55
CA ARG A 410 -13.79 28.32 9.66
C ARG A 410 -13.32 27.59 8.40
N ALA A 411 -12.65 26.46 8.59
CA ALA A 411 -12.18 25.64 7.48
C ALA A 411 -12.30 24.15 7.81
N GLY A 412 -12.67 23.31 6.85
CA GLY A 412 -12.92 21.90 7.14
C GLY A 412 -13.47 21.13 5.95
N PHE A 413 -13.81 19.88 6.19
CA PHE A 413 -14.46 19.03 5.20
C PHE A 413 -15.25 17.92 5.88
N ALA A 414 -16.16 17.31 5.13
CA ALA A 414 -16.84 16.08 5.52
C ALA A 414 -16.64 15.01 4.44
N TYR A 415 -16.30 13.79 4.84
CA TYR A 415 -16.34 12.63 3.95
C TYR A 415 -17.42 11.64 4.38
N GLY A 416 -18.01 10.95 3.40
CA GLY A 416 -18.79 9.74 3.62
C GLY A 416 -17.92 8.52 3.40
N THR A 417 -18.17 7.46 4.16
CA THR A 417 -17.47 6.19 3.92
C THR A 417 -18.02 5.51 2.67
N LEU A 418 -17.13 4.82 1.94
CA LEU A 418 -17.46 4.01 0.78
C LEU A 418 -17.60 2.53 1.17
N PRO A 419 -18.18 1.67 0.30
CA PRO A 419 -18.07 0.21 0.42
C PRO A 419 -16.63 -0.24 0.74
N GLY A 420 -16.49 -1.32 1.52
CA GLY A 420 -15.18 -1.77 2.03
C GLY A 420 -14.75 -1.11 3.36
N HIS A 421 -15.31 0.04 3.73
CA HIS A 421 -14.99 0.67 5.02
C HIS A 421 -15.55 -0.13 6.23
N PRO A 422 -14.77 -0.33 7.32
CA PRO A 422 -15.22 -1.10 8.51
C PRO A 422 -16.49 -0.55 9.18
N GLU A 423 -16.70 0.75 9.01
CA GLU A 423 -17.87 1.50 9.45
C GLU A 423 -18.65 2.08 8.25
N ALA A 424 -19.97 2.11 8.37
CA ALA A 424 -20.83 2.90 7.49
C ALA A 424 -21.11 4.22 8.19
N GLY A 425 -20.86 5.36 7.55
CA GLY A 425 -21.05 6.65 8.19
C GLY A 425 -20.50 7.85 7.44
N ILE A 426 -20.55 8.99 8.12
CA ILE A 426 -20.02 10.27 7.69
C ILE A 426 -19.19 10.87 8.83
N GLU A 427 -18.09 11.51 8.50
CA GLU A 427 -17.24 12.21 9.45
C GLU A 427 -16.84 13.59 8.91
N GLN A 428 -16.86 14.58 9.80
CA GLN A 428 -16.54 15.97 9.53
C GLN A 428 -15.43 16.45 10.44
N PHE A 429 -14.46 17.13 9.83
CA PHE A 429 -13.34 17.80 10.48
C PHE A 429 -13.50 19.30 10.25
N LEU A 430 -13.71 20.07 11.31
CA LEU A 430 -13.97 21.51 11.21
C LEU A 430 -13.07 22.30 12.15
N LEU A 431 -12.22 23.15 11.59
CA LEU A 431 -11.51 24.20 12.31
C LEU A 431 -12.42 25.42 12.41
N THR A 432 -12.47 26.03 13.59
CA THR A 432 -13.16 27.30 13.84
C THR A 432 -12.22 28.23 14.59
N ARG A 433 -12.26 29.52 14.27
CA ARG A 433 -11.54 30.56 14.99
C ARG A 433 -12.53 31.42 15.76
N SER A 434 -12.34 31.54 17.08
CA SER A 434 -13.14 32.43 17.91
C SER A 434 -12.81 33.91 17.62
N PRO A 435 -13.68 34.85 18.03
CA PRO A 435 -13.37 36.29 17.97
C PRO A 435 -12.12 36.69 18.78
N THR A 436 -11.73 35.87 19.77
CA THR A 436 -10.50 36.05 20.56
C THR A 436 -9.25 35.43 19.92
N GLY A 437 -9.38 34.89 18.71
CA GLY A 437 -8.29 34.31 17.93
C GLY A 437 -7.98 32.84 18.24
N LEU A 438 -8.75 32.17 19.09
CA LEU A 438 -8.51 30.76 19.44
C LEU A 438 -8.99 29.83 18.33
N VAL A 439 -8.10 28.96 17.83
CA VAL A 439 -8.44 27.94 16.85
C VAL A 439 -8.87 26.65 17.56
N ARG A 440 -10.01 26.10 17.15
CA ARG A 440 -10.58 24.86 17.69
C ARG A 440 -10.90 23.90 16.55
N LEU A 441 -10.42 22.67 16.67
CA LEU A 441 -10.82 21.55 15.83
C LEU A 441 -12.06 20.87 16.42
N HIS A 442 -13.07 20.65 15.59
CA HIS A 442 -14.26 19.85 15.87
C HIS A 442 -14.26 18.61 14.99
N LEU A 443 -14.62 17.49 15.59
CA LEU A 443 -14.80 16.19 14.96
C LEU A 443 -16.25 15.79 15.19
N ASP A 444 -17.02 15.73 14.13
CA ASP A 444 -18.41 15.27 14.14
C ASP A 444 -18.51 14.02 13.28
N ALA A 445 -18.93 12.89 13.86
CA ALA A 445 -19.13 11.66 13.12
C ALA A 445 -20.51 11.07 13.40
N VAL A 446 -21.11 10.47 12.38
CA VAL A 446 -22.30 9.64 12.49
C VAL A 446 -21.98 8.31 11.82
N SER A 447 -21.85 7.24 12.61
CA SER A 447 -21.43 5.95 12.08
C SER A 447 -22.10 4.76 12.75
N ARG A 448 -22.06 3.62 12.08
CA ARG A 448 -22.36 2.30 12.65
C ARG A 448 -21.34 1.27 12.16
N PRO A 449 -21.07 0.22 12.95
CA PRO A 449 -20.33 -0.93 12.46
C PRO A 449 -20.98 -1.55 11.22
N ALA A 450 -20.24 -1.58 10.12
CA ALA A 450 -20.66 -2.21 8.87
C ALA A 450 -20.15 -3.65 8.77
N ALA A 451 -18.90 -3.90 9.21
CA ALA A 451 -18.27 -5.22 9.21
C ALA A 451 -18.68 -6.12 10.40
N TRP A 452 -18.67 -7.44 10.22
CA TRP A 452 -19.11 -8.39 11.25
C TRP A 452 -18.13 -8.52 12.44
N TYR A 453 -16.82 -8.35 12.23
CA TYR A 453 -15.83 -8.29 13.32
C TYR A 453 -16.00 -7.02 14.17
N ALA A 454 -16.47 -5.91 13.57
CA ALA A 454 -16.85 -4.71 14.30
C ALA A 454 -18.17 -4.90 15.10
N ARG A 455 -18.97 -5.93 14.75
CA ARG A 455 -20.19 -6.33 15.45
C ARG A 455 -19.95 -7.37 16.56
N LEU A 456 -19.04 -8.32 16.38
CA LEU A 456 -18.62 -9.31 17.39
C LEU A 456 -17.60 -8.75 18.40
N GLY A 457 -16.75 -7.82 17.95
CA GLY A 457 -15.78 -7.08 18.76
C GLY A 457 -16.23 -5.65 19.11
N ALA A 458 -17.53 -5.42 19.33
CA ALA A 458 -18.08 -4.09 19.53
C ALA A 458 -17.34 -3.20 20.59
N PRO A 459 -16.74 -3.73 21.67
CA PRO A 459 -15.88 -2.93 22.57
C PRO A 459 -14.53 -2.58 21.96
N ALA A 460 -13.91 -3.47 21.18
CA ALA A 460 -12.61 -3.28 20.53
C ALA A 460 -12.70 -2.32 19.34
N ALA A 461 -13.73 -2.44 18.49
CA ALA A 461 -14.02 -1.47 17.43
C ALA A 461 -14.30 -0.07 18.01
N ARG A 462 -15.05 0.00 19.13
CA ARG A 462 -15.26 1.26 19.89
C ARG A 462 -13.95 1.83 20.45
N LEU A 463 -13.00 0.98 20.80
CA LEU A 463 -11.71 1.37 21.32
C LEU A 463 -10.82 1.97 20.23
N VAL A 464 -10.77 1.32 19.05
CA VAL A 464 -10.05 1.80 17.88
C VAL A 464 -10.64 3.14 17.40
N GLN A 465 -11.97 3.24 17.31
CA GLN A 465 -12.64 4.50 16.97
C GLN A 465 -12.35 5.61 17.99
N ALA A 466 -12.38 5.31 19.29
CA ALA A 466 -12.05 6.27 20.35
C ALA A 466 -10.56 6.68 20.33
N LEU A 467 -9.67 5.76 19.98
CA LEU A 467 -8.22 5.98 19.88
C LEU A 467 -7.89 6.84 18.64
N VAL A 468 -8.45 6.54 17.48
CA VAL A 468 -8.35 7.35 16.25
C VAL A 468 -8.94 8.75 16.46
N THR A 469 -10.11 8.86 17.09
CA THR A 469 -10.69 10.16 17.46
C THR A 469 -9.79 10.94 18.41
N THR A 470 -9.18 10.29 19.41
CA THR A 470 -8.25 10.95 20.33
C THR A 470 -6.96 11.37 19.63
N ARG A 471 -6.52 10.63 18.60
CA ARG A 471 -5.36 10.93 17.76
C ARG A 471 -5.62 12.11 16.83
N TYR A 472 -6.79 12.19 16.20
CA TYR A 472 -7.20 13.37 15.43
C TYR A 472 -7.20 14.65 16.28
N LEU A 473 -7.64 14.56 17.55
CA LEU A 473 -7.62 15.69 18.48
C LEU A 473 -6.20 16.09 18.94
N ARG A 474 -5.17 15.28 18.68
CA ARG A 474 -3.76 15.56 19.00
C ARG A 474 -2.89 15.82 17.77
N ALA A 475 -3.38 15.52 16.58
CA ALA A 475 -2.62 15.57 15.34
C ALA A 475 -2.27 17.00 14.86
N LEU A 476 -3.08 17.99 15.25
CA LEU A 476 -2.91 19.40 14.88
C LEU A 476 -2.55 20.31 16.07
N THR A 477 -2.38 19.74 17.27
CA THR A 477 -1.76 20.41 18.43
C THR A 477 -0.27 20.20 18.39
#